data_AF-A0A968BVP1-F1
#
_entry.id   AF-A0A968BVP1-F1
#
_cell.length_a   1.000
_cell.length_b   1.000
_cell.length_c   1.000
_cell.angle_alpha   90.00
_cell.angle_beta   90.00
_cell.angle_gamma   90.00
#
_symmetry.space_group_name_H-M   'P 1'
#
loop_
_entity.id
_entity.type
_entity.pdbx_description
1 polymer ?
#
loop_
_entity_poly.entity_id
_entity_poly.type
_entity_poly.pdbx_seq_one_letter_code
_entity_poly.pdbx_strand_id
1 'polypeptide(L)'
;MMTGHLSPEAIEELKTIDTPTVCNAIEQFDVRGRIEGFFGMDIRCLLPELGSMVGYAITLTVDSTTPGIPRSDEVWHAWLKAMEES
;
A
#
# COMPACT_ATOMS: atom_id res chain seq x y z
N MET A 1 5.35 8.36 -17.47
CA MET A 1 6.55 8.08 -16.66
C MET A 1 6.80 6.59 -16.70
N MET A 2 8.05 6.15 -16.88
CA MET A 2 8.37 4.72 -16.95
C MET A 2 8.22 4.10 -15.56
N THR A 3 7.05 3.54 -15.26
CA THR A 3 6.92 2.60 -14.14
C THR A 3 7.48 1.27 -14.61
N GLY A 4 8.79 1.09 -14.48
CA GLY A 4 9.37 -0.24 -14.60
C GLY A 4 8.99 -1.01 -13.36
N HIS A 5 8.15 -2.03 -13.50
CA HIS A 5 7.91 -2.98 -12.42
C HIS A 5 9.26 -3.54 -11.96
N LEU A 6 9.51 -3.47 -10.66
CA LEU A 6 10.59 -4.19 -9.99
C LEU A 6 10.52 -5.67 -10.33
N SER A 7 11.70 -6.29 -10.45
CA SER A 7 11.77 -7.74 -10.60
C SER A 7 11.27 -8.42 -9.31
N PRO A 8 10.80 -9.68 -9.39
CA PRO A 8 10.40 -10.44 -8.21
C PRO A 8 11.50 -10.51 -7.14
N GLU A 9 12.76 -10.61 -7.57
CA GLU A 9 13.92 -10.66 -6.68
C GLU A 9 14.08 -9.34 -5.91
N ALA A 10 13.92 -8.20 -6.58
CA ALA A 10 13.98 -6.89 -5.92
C ALA A 10 12.84 -6.70 -4.90
N ILE A 11 11.64 -7.24 -5.18
CA ILE A 11 10.52 -7.24 -4.22
C ILE A 11 10.85 -8.07 -2.98
N GLU A 12 11.41 -9.26 -3.16
CA GLU A 12 11.83 -10.11 -2.05
C GLU A 12 12.98 -9.51 -1.24
N GLU A 13 13.95 -8.83 -1.89
CA GLU A 13 15.00 -8.09 -1.19
C GLU A 13 14.43 -6.96 -0.34
N LEU A 14 13.52 -6.15 -0.90
CA LEU A 14 12.86 -5.07 -0.15
C LEU A 14 12.11 -5.57 1.08
N LYS A 15 11.51 -6.77 1.01
CA LYS A 15 10.78 -7.40 2.11
C LYS A 15 11.67 -7.74 3.31
N THR A 16 12.99 -7.83 3.12
CA THR A 16 13.97 -8.06 4.20
C THR A 16 14.34 -6.79 4.97
N ILE A 17 14.00 -5.61 4.44
CA ILE A 17 14.33 -4.32 5.02
C ILE A 17 13.17 -3.87 5.93
N ASP A 18 13.48 -3.46 7.16
CA ASP A 18 12.46 -2.95 8.07
C ASP A 18 11.91 -1.58 7.62
N THR A 19 10.65 -1.30 7.96
CA THR A 19 9.97 -0.05 7.58
C THR A 19 10.72 1.22 8.03
N PRO A 20 11.24 1.33 9.28
CA PRO A 20 12.06 2.47 9.68
C PRO A 20 13.28 2.70 8.78
N THR A 21 13.99 1.65 8.36
CA THR A 21 15.14 1.77 7.44
C THR A 21 14.71 2.32 6.07
N VAL A 22 13.57 1.87 5.53
CA VAL A 22 13.00 2.41 4.28
C VAL A 22 12.63 3.89 4.44
N CYS A 23 11.99 4.28 5.55
CA CYS A 23 11.66 5.68 5.84
C CYS A 23 12.91 6.55 5.94
N ASN A 24 13.96 6.08 6.64
CA ASN A 24 15.23 6.80 6.76
C ASN A 24 15.85 7.06 5.38
N ALA A 25 15.80 6.08 4.46
CA ALA A 25 16.30 6.26 3.11
C ALA A 25 15.48 7.31 2.33
N ILE A 26 14.16 7.26 2.42
CA ILE A 26 13.25 8.26 1.80
C ILE A 26 13.59 9.68 2.28
N GLU A 27 13.84 9.86 3.58
CA GLU A 27 14.27 11.13 4.17
C GLU A 27 15.65 11.56 3.68
N GLN A 28 16.61 10.63 3.67
CA GLN A 28 17.99 10.88 3.25
C GLN A 28 18.10 11.31 1.78
N PHE A 29 17.22 10.79 0.92
CA PHE A 29 17.16 11.11 -0.50
C PHE A 29 16.18 12.24 -0.85
N ASP A 30 15.57 12.91 0.15
CA ASP A 30 14.61 14.01 -0.01
C ASP A 30 13.45 13.68 -0.97
N VAL A 31 12.97 12.43 -0.92
CA VAL A 31 11.89 11.95 -1.80
C VAL A 31 10.53 12.53 -1.39
N ARG A 32 10.31 12.72 -0.08
CA ARG A 32 9.11 13.34 0.53
C ARG A 32 9.41 13.83 1.94
N GLY A 33 8.50 14.63 2.52
CA GLY A 33 8.67 15.16 3.88
C GLY A 33 8.69 14.08 4.97
N ARG A 34 9.41 14.34 6.08
CA ARG A 34 9.61 13.39 7.21
C ARG A 34 8.32 12.95 7.92
N ILE A 35 7.25 13.70 7.71
CA ILE A 35 5.93 13.46 8.32
C ILE A 35 4.90 13.02 7.28
N GLU A 36 5.34 12.61 6.09
CA GLU A 36 4.48 12.19 5.00
C GLU A 36 4.69 10.70 4.70
N GLY A 37 3.65 10.03 4.20
CA GLY A 37 3.76 8.67 3.70
C GLY A 37 3.77 7.54 4.74
N PHE A 38 3.51 7.84 6.01
CA PHE A 38 3.24 6.85 7.05
C PHE A 38 1.77 6.88 7.48
N PHE A 39 1.27 5.74 7.98
CA PHE A 39 -0.16 5.53 8.26
C PHE A 39 -0.64 6.06 9.64
N GLY A 40 0.21 6.74 10.40
CA GLY A 40 -0.10 7.13 11.78
C GLY A 40 -0.10 5.94 12.76
N MET A 41 -0.56 6.17 13.99
CA MET A 41 -0.61 5.16 15.07
C MET A 41 -1.96 4.43 15.16
N ASP A 42 -2.93 4.84 14.35
CA ASP A 42 -4.29 4.29 14.36
C ASP A 42 -4.39 3.00 13.52
N ILE A 43 -3.49 2.82 12.55
CA ILE A 43 -3.42 1.63 11.71
C ILE A 43 -2.42 0.64 12.30
N ARG A 44 -2.86 -0.61 12.52
CA ARG A 44 -2.08 -1.67 13.15
C ARG A 44 -2.12 -2.94 12.30
N CYS A 45 -1.01 -3.68 12.27
CA CYS A 45 -0.98 -5.01 11.66
C CYS A 45 -1.75 -6.00 12.54
N LEU A 46 -2.79 -6.63 11.97
CA LEU A 46 -3.61 -7.61 12.66
C LEU A 46 -3.08 -9.05 12.53
N LEU A 47 -2.17 -9.30 11.59
CA LEU A 47 -1.65 -10.63 11.24
C LEU A 47 -0.11 -10.61 11.14
N PRO A 48 0.61 -10.24 12.22
CA PRO A 48 2.07 -10.11 12.20
C PRO A 48 2.80 -11.42 11.86
N GLU A 49 2.18 -12.58 12.09
CA GLU A 49 2.70 -13.90 11.77
C GLU A 49 2.87 -14.17 10.27
N LEU A 50 2.19 -13.39 9.41
CA LEU A 50 2.38 -13.46 7.95
C LEU A 50 3.66 -12.75 7.47
N GLY A 51 4.32 -12.00 8.37
CA GLY A 51 5.52 -11.24 8.08
C GLY A 51 5.26 -9.94 7.32
N SER A 52 6.34 -9.25 6.95
CA SER A 52 6.30 -8.00 6.19
C SER A 52 5.81 -8.24 4.76
N MET A 53 5.10 -7.27 4.18
CA MET A 53 4.64 -7.31 2.79
C MET A 53 5.19 -6.13 2.00
N VAL A 54 5.47 -6.36 0.72
CA VAL A 54 5.89 -5.35 -0.27
C VAL A 54 5.06 -5.55 -1.53
N GLY A 55 4.56 -4.47 -2.11
CA GLY A 55 3.74 -4.51 -3.32
C GLY A 55 3.40 -3.13 -3.85
N TYR A 56 2.72 -3.09 -5.00
CA TYR A 56 2.24 -1.84 -5.58
C TYR A 56 0.95 -1.39 -4.94
N ALA A 57 0.85 -0.08 -4.68
CA ALA A 57 -0.33 0.51 -4.10
C ALA A 57 -1.44 0.68 -5.16
N ILE A 58 -2.60 0.10 -4.88
CA ILE A 58 -3.85 0.35 -5.62
C ILE A 58 -4.77 1.13 -4.68
N THR A 59 -5.08 2.37 -5.04
CA THR A 59 -5.88 3.26 -4.20
C THR A 59 -7.36 3.21 -4.58
N LEU A 60 -8.24 3.05 -3.59
CA LEU A 60 -9.69 3.04 -3.78
C LEU A 60 -10.37 3.96 -2.77
N THR A 61 -11.55 4.48 -3.13
CA THR A 61 -12.42 5.25 -2.23
C THR A 61 -13.76 4.53 -2.13
N VAL A 62 -14.20 4.26 -0.90
CA VAL A 62 -15.46 3.56 -0.60
C VAL A 62 -16.22 4.35 0.46
N ASP A 63 -17.54 4.40 0.32
CA ASP A 63 -18.46 4.90 1.33
C ASP A 63 -19.45 3.80 1.70
N SER A 64 -19.43 3.39 2.96
CA SER A 64 -20.35 2.41 3.56
C SER A 64 -21.23 3.02 4.65
N THR A 65 -21.14 4.33 4.85
CA THR A 65 -21.73 5.02 6.02
C THR A 65 -22.81 6.02 5.65
N THR A 66 -22.89 6.44 4.38
CA THR A 66 -23.98 7.31 3.93
C THR A 66 -25.31 6.55 3.89
N PRO A 67 -26.33 6.99 4.64
CA PRO A 67 -27.63 6.32 4.66
C PRO A 67 -28.36 6.40 3.32
N GLY A 68 -29.14 5.37 2.99
CA GLY A 68 -30.03 5.38 1.82
C GLY A 68 -29.33 5.12 0.48
N ILE A 69 -28.03 4.84 0.47
CA ILE A 69 -27.32 4.37 -0.72
C ILE A 69 -27.62 2.88 -0.95
N PRO A 70 -28.12 2.47 -2.13
CA PRO A 70 -28.27 1.06 -2.47
C PRO A 70 -26.91 0.36 -2.45
N ARG A 71 -26.87 -0.87 -1.95
CA ARG A 71 -25.65 -1.69 -2.02
C ARG A 71 -25.25 -1.88 -3.48
N SER A 72 -24.00 -1.54 -3.80
CA SER A 72 -23.35 -1.85 -5.07
C SER A 72 -22.04 -2.57 -4.79
N ASP A 73 -21.81 -3.70 -5.47
CA ASP A 73 -20.54 -4.43 -5.39
C ASP A 73 -19.55 -3.95 -6.48
N GLU A 74 -19.91 -2.96 -7.31
CA GLU A 74 -19.10 -2.47 -8.43
C GLU A 74 -17.71 -1.99 -8.00
N VAL A 75 -17.62 -1.25 -6.89
CA VAL A 75 -16.33 -0.75 -6.37
C VAL A 75 -15.44 -1.91 -5.93
N TRP A 76 -16.02 -2.94 -5.34
CA TRP A 76 -15.29 -4.14 -4.93
C TRP A 76 -14.76 -4.91 -6.15
N HIS A 77 -15.59 -5.08 -7.17
CA HIS A 77 -15.16 -5.72 -8.42
C HIS A 77 -14.08 -4.93 -9.14
N ALA A 78 -14.19 -3.59 -9.16
CA ALA A 78 -13.16 -2.73 -9.72
C ALA A 78 -11.82 -2.88 -9.00
N TRP A 79 -11.84 -2.98 -7.66
CA TRP A 79 -10.66 -3.23 -6.86
C TRP A 79 -10.02 -4.59 -7.13
N LEU A 80 -10.82 -5.67 -7.14
CA LEU A 80 -10.30 -7.01 -7.46
C LEU A 80 -9.67 -7.07 -8.85
N LYS A 81 -10.33 -6.48 -9.85
CA LYS A 81 -9.80 -6.40 -11.21
C LYS A 81 -8.49 -5.62 -11.26
N ALA A 82 -8.40 -4.49 -10.55
CA ALA A 82 -7.16 -3.74 -10.48
C ALA A 82 -6.02 -4.55 -9.85
N MET A 83 -6.30 -5.37 -8.83
CA MET A 83 -5.30 -6.27 -8.23
C MET A 83 -4.78 -7.33 -9.19
N GLU A 84 -5.66 -7.91 -10.02
CA GLU A 84 -5.26 -8.91 -11.03
C GLU A 84 -4.39 -8.30 -12.14
N GLU A 85 -4.59 -7.02 -12.44
CA GLU A 85 -3.88 -6.29 -13.50
C GLU A 85 -2.56 -5.64 -13.03
N SER A 86 -2.26 -5.68 -11.72
CA SER A 86 -1.13 -4.97 -11.10
C SER A 86 0.18 -5.76 -11.06
#